data_AF-F2L0D4-F1
#
_entry.id   AF-F2L0D4-F1
#
_cell.length_a   1.000
_cell.length_b   1.000
_cell.length_c   1.000
_cell.angle_alpha   90.00
_cell.angle_beta   90.00
_cell.angle_gamma   90.00
#
_symmetry.space_group_name_H-M   'P 1'
#
loop_
_entity.id
_entity.type
_entity.pdbx_description
1 polymer ?
#
loop_
_entity_poly.entity_id
_entity_poly.type
_entity_poly.pdbx_seq_one_letter_code
_entity_poly.pdbx_strand_id
1 'polypeptide(L)'
;MAEILEARFQRAVFQGSEEVLEADFEARYGPRWRALLEAAEGAGEDDVKAAEARAGELAALVSSRVDDERTAALYAKYARSLAVEGQLRIGLDLLGLPEALERLIRWGLAMHFSDDVVAAPPYLAGLLSRYMASGPAVEVDVVGELSALGESSLALIEGEVAGDADWELYEEVYGPKPRSRLVMGRLAAYDPEHGLVVNPATYPDQVLEALLSLKERRARRVASALGLHGEYEFDERSRCGLAYLSMDGTAEGSAEVYVCPWIAVPISVSRGGRVNKVFVIWGSPPSSGLRRRRDMFVFLYEEGAKVFYPERQRPVHEHLVDLLYRSGLAVAEE
;
A
#
# COMPACT_ATOMS: atom_id res chain seq x y z
N MET A 1 -21.80 17.20 33.32
CA MET A 1 -21.53 15.84 33.85
C MET A 1 -20.99 14.91 32.78
N ALA A 2 -21.66 14.72 31.64
CA ALA A 2 -21.17 13.87 30.55
C ALA A 2 -19.79 14.28 30.00
N GLU A 3 -19.52 15.58 29.82
CA GLU A 3 -18.19 16.07 29.37
C GLU A 3 -17.06 15.75 30.37
N ILE A 4 -17.34 15.81 31.67
CA ILE A 4 -16.34 15.47 32.70
C ILE A 4 -16.06 13.97 32.64
N LEU A 5 -17.09 13.14 32.46
CA LEU A 5 -16.93 11.70 32.31
C LEU A 5 -16.14 11.35 31.04
N GLU A 6 -16.40 12.02 29.92
CA GLU A 6 -15.64 11.88 28.67
C GLU A 6 -14.17 12.27 28.85
N ALA A 7 -13.90 13.40 29.50
CA ALA A 7 -12.55 13.87 29.79
C ALA A 7 -11.79 12.89 30.69
N ARG A 8 -12.46 12.38 31.74
CA ARG A 8 -11.89 11.35 32.64
C ARG A 8 -11.61 10.05 31.90
N PHE A 9 -12.53 9.59 31.06
CA PHE A 9 -12.29 8.43 30.20
C PHE A 9 -11.04 8.64 29.35
N GLN A 10 -10.95 9.77 28.66
CA GLN A 10 -9.84 10.06 27.75
C GLN A 10 -8.50 10.04 28.49
N ARG A 11 -8.41 10.71 29.65
CA ARG A 11 -7.20 10.73 30.47
C ARG A 11 -6.87 9.35 31.05
N ALA A 12 -7.86 8.53 31.38
CA ALA A 12 -7.64 7.19 31.94
C ALA A 12 -7.03 6.20 30.93
N VAL A 13 -7.36 6.34 29.63
CA VAL A 13 -6.92 5.39 28.59
C VAL A 13 -5.70 5.86 27.78
N PHE A 14 -5.36 7.14 27.86
CA PHE A 14 -4.23 7.73 27.14
C PHE A 14 -2.88 7.36 27.77
N GLN A 15 -1.90 7.01 26.94
CA GLN A 15 -0.58 6.51 27.35
C GLN A 15 0.59 7.28 26.69
N GLY A 16 0.35 8.47 26.14
CA GLY A 16 1.36 9.29 25.47
C GLY A 16 1.85 10.49 26.30
N SER A 17 2.39 11.47 25.59
CA SER A 17 2.84 12.76 26.09
C SER A 17 1.68 13.69 26.47
N GLU A 18 1.88 14.49 27.52
CA GLU A 18 0.86 15.46 27.97
C GLU A 18 0.54 16.49 26.88
N GLU A 19 1.51 16.83 26.02
CA GLU A 19 1.32 17.79 24.90
C GLU A 19 0.23 17.31 23.92
N VAL A 20 0.22 16.03 23.56
CA VAL A 20 -0.80 15.44 22.68
C VAL A 20 -2.16 15.39 23.38
N LEU A 21 -2.18 15.04 24.68
CA LEU A 21 -3.41 15.04 25.46
C LEU A 21 -4.03 16.45 25.56
N GLU A 22 -3.20 17.46 25.83
CA GLU A 22 -3.61 18.86 25.88
C GLU A 22 -4.18 19.33 24.54
N ALA A 23 -3.52 18.98 23.42
CA ALA A 23 -3.99 19.31 22.08
C ALA A 23 -5.37 18.70 21.78
N ASP A 24 -5.59 17.42 22.12
CA ASP A 24 -6.88 16.77 21.98
C ASP A 24 -7.96 17.44 22.85
N PHE A 25 -7.63 17.77 24.10
CA PHE A 25 -8.53 18.45 25.02
C PHE A 25 -8.90 19.85 24.51
N GLU A 26 -7.93 20.60 24.01
CA GLU A 26 -8.15 21.92 23.43
C GLU A 26 -9.04 21.84 22.19
N ALA A 27 -8.76 20.89 21.30
CA ALA A 27 -9.57 20.65 20.11
C ALA A 27 -11.02 20.27 20.45
N ARG A 28 -11.23 19.43 21.47
CA ARG A 28 -12.54 18.87 21.84
C ARG A 28 -13.38 19.82 22.70
N TYR A 29 -12.78 20.43 23.70
CA TYR A 29 -13.51 21.18 24.73
C TYR A 29 -13.38 22.70 24.59
N GLY A 30 -12.54 23.17 23.65
CA GLY A 30 -12.35 24.60 23.38
C GLY A 30 -12.00 25.36 24.66
N PRO A 31 -12.62 26.52 24.96
CA PRO A 31 -12.26 27.36 26.09
C PRO A 31 -12.27 26.69 27.48
N ARG A 32 -12.98 25.55 27.63
CA ARG A 32 -13.11 24.82 28.89
C ARG A 32 -12.07 23.73 29.08
N TRP A 33 -11.17 23.52 28.12
CA TRP A 33 -10.25 22.39 28.10
C TRP A 33 -9.41 22.28 29.38
N ARG A 34 -8.83 23.40 29.86
CA ARG A 34 -7.98 23.41 31.07
C ARG A 34 -8.74 22.93 32.31
N ALA A 35 -9.95 23.45 32.50
CA ALA A 35 -10.79 23.08 33.64
C ALA A 35 -11.23 21.60 33.59
N LEU A 36 -11.46 21.06 32.39
CA LEU A 36 -11.79 19.65 32.21
C LEU A 36 -10.57 18.74 32.37
N LEU A 37 -9.39 19.18 31.95
CA LEU A 37 -8.13 18.45 32.14
C LEU A 37 -7.80 18.33 33.63
N GLU A 38 -7.92 19.43 34.38
CA GLU A 38 -7.76 19.45 35.84
C GLU A 38 -8.81 18.57 36.54
N ALA A 39 -10.09 18.66 36.14
CA ALA A 39 -11.14 17.80 36.67
C ALA A 39 -10.96 16.30 36.31
N ALA A 40 -10.17 16.02 35.28
CA ALA A 40 -9.84 14.66 34.86
C ALA A 40 -8.65 14.07 35.62
N GLU A 41 -7.98 14.83 36.49
CA GLU A 41 -6.89 14.30 37.31
C GLU A 41 -7.31 13.08 38.14
N GLY A 42 -6.39 12.13 38.26
CA GLY A 42 -6.62 10.86 38.94
C GLY A 42 -7.66 9.95 38.26
N ALA A 43 -7.94 10.15 36.97
CA ALA A 43 -8.80 9.23 36.22
C ALA A 43 -8.17 7.84 36.08
N GLY A 44 -9.01 6.81 36.15
CA GLY A 44 -8.55 5.41 36.10
C GLY A 44 -9.62 4.43 35.61
N GLU A 45 -9.44 3.15 35.94
CA GLU A 45 -10.28 2.06 35.43
C GLU A 45 -11.77 2.22 35.79
N ASP A 46 -12.08 2.80 36.95
CA ASP A 46 -13.47 3.05 37.36
C ASP A 46 -14.17 4.08 36.45
N ASP A 47 -13.42 5.05 35.91
CA ASP A 47 -13.94 6.02 34.95
C ASP A 47 -14.20 5.37 33.58
N VAL A 48 -13.38 4.40 33.19
CA VAL A 48 -13.60 3.57 31.99
C VAL A 48 -14.90 2.79 32.12
N LYS A 49 -15.10 2.08 33.24
CA LYS A 49 -16.34 1.33 33.53
C LYS A 49 -17.55 2.26 33.59
N ALA A 50 -17.41 3.45 34.19
CA ALA A 50 -18.49 4.43 34.25
C ALA A 50 -18.87 4.97 32.85
N ALA A 51 -17.88 5.18 31.98
CA ALA A 51 -18.11 5.60 30.60
C ALA A 51 -18.84 4.53 29.79
N GLU A 52 -18.46 3.26 29.93
CA GLU A 52 -19.16 2.13 29.30
C GLU A 52 -20.61 2.00 29.79
N ALA A 53 -20.82 2.09 31.11
CA ALA A 53 -22.16 2.03 31.70
C ALA A 53 -23.07 3.18 31.25
N ARG A 54 -22.49 4.34 30.88
CA ARG A 54 -23.20 5.52 30.39
C ARG A 54 -22.93 5.81 28.90
N ALA A 55 -22.62 4.76 28.13
CA ALA A 55 -22.31 4.87 26.71
C ALA A 55 -23.40 5.63 25.91
N GLY A 56 -24.67 5.45 26.26
CA GLY A 56 -25.78 6.18 25.62
C GLY A 56 -25.74 7.70 25.83
N GLU A 57 -25.37 8.15 27.03
CA GLU A 57 -25.22 9.58 27.35
C GLU A 57 -24.01 10.18 26.63
N LEU A 58 -22.87 9.47 26.63
CA LEU A 58 -21.67 9.89 25.92
C LEU A 58 -21.87 9.91 24.39
N ALA A 59 -22.58 8.92 23.85
CA ALA A 59 -22.95 8.89 22.44
C ALA A 59 -23.87 10.06 22.07
N ALA A 60 -24.80 10.46 22.93
CA ALA A 60 -25.65 11.63 22.70
C ALA A 60 -24.83 12.93 22.75
N LEU A 61 -23.87 13.04 23.67
CA LEU A 61 -22.94 14.16 23.75
C LEU A 61 -22.12 14.29 22.46
N VAL A 62 -21.45 13.21 22.03
CA VAL A 62 -20.65 13.20 20.79
C VAL A 62 -21.54 13.50 19.59
N SER A 63 -22.71 12.86 19.49
CA SER A 63 -23.66 13.11 18.40
C SER A 63 -24.12 14.58 18.33
N SER A 64 -24.24 15.27 19.47
CA SER A 64 -24.61 16.69 19.51
C SER A 64 -23.52 17.64 18.98
N ARG A 65 -22.26 17.18 18.95
CA ARG A 65 -21.12 17.95 18.42
C ARG A 65 -20.91 17.75 16.92
N VAL A 66 -21.37 16.63 16.36
CA VAL A 66 -21.21 16.31 14.93
C VAL A 66 -22.03 17.29 14.08
N ASP A 67 -21.34 18.06 13.24
CA ASP A 67 -21.95 19.02 12.31
C ASP A 67 -21.97 18.55 10.85
N ASP A 68 -21.27 17.44 10.54
CA ASP A 68 -21.26 16.81 9.23
C ASP A 68 -21.35 15.28 9.37
N GLU A 69 -22.58 14.78 9.25
CA GLU A 69 -22.89 13.35 9.33
C GLU A 69 -22.21 12.53 8.24
N ARG A 70 -21.91 13.11 7.07
CA ARG A 70 -21.28 12.37 5.97
C ARG A 70 -19.85 11.99 6.34
N THR A 71 -19.09 12.93 6.91
CA THR A 71 -17.73 12.67 7.39
C THR A 71 -17.74 11.63 8.51
N ALA A 72 -18.63 11.78 9.49
CA ALA A 72 -18.79 10.82 10.58
C ALA A 72 -19.12 9.40 10.07
N ALA A 73 -20.00 9.30 9.08
CA ALA A 73 -20.41 8.05 8.47
C ALA A 73 -19.30 7.37 7.67
N LEU A 74 -18.55 8.12 6.87
CA LEU A 74 -17.40 7.59 6.12
C LEU A 74 -16.27 7.13 7.04
N TYR A 75 -15.96 7.89 8.10
CA TYR A 75 -15.01 7.47 9.12
C TYR A 75 -15.44 6.17 9.80
N ALA A 76 -16.68 6.11 10.27
CA ALA A 76 -17.22 4.94 10.96
C ALA A 76 -17.26 3.68 10.07
N LYS A 77 -17.51 3.86 8.77
CA LYS A 77 -17.65 2.76 7.80
C LYS A 77 -16.32 2.22 7.30
N TYR A 78 -15.34 3.10 7.04
CA TYR A 78 -14.14 2.73 6.31
C TYR A 78 -12.84 2.98 7.07
N ALA A 79 -12.72 4.12 7.78
CA ALA A 79 -11.44 4.56 8.31
C ALA A 79 -11.16 4.13 9.76
N ARG A 80 -12.18 3.75 10.54
CA ARG A 80 -12.04 3.44 11.98
C ARG A 80 -11.06 2.30 12.32
N SER A 81 -10.68 1.46 11.35
CA SER A 81 -9.73 0.36 11.52
C SER A 81 -8.27 0.79 11.38
N LEU A 82 -8.02 2.01 10.89
CA LEU A 82 -6.68 2.59 10.83
C LEU A 82 -6.35 3.18 12.21
N ALA A 83 -5.33 2.61 12.85
CA ALA A 83 -4.93 3.00 14.20
C ALA A 83 -3.79 4.03 14.20
N VAL A 84 -2.85 3.97 13.24
CA VAL A 84 -1.74 4.92 13.16
C VAL A 84 -2.24 6.24 12.59
N GLU A 85 -1.97 7.35 13.27
CA GLU A 85 -2.50 8.67 12.95
C GLU A 85 -2.21 9.08 11.50
N GLY A 86 -0.96 8.95 11.07
CA GLY A 86 -0.55 9.28 9.70
C GLY A 86 -1.26 8.43 8.64
N GLN A 87 -1.45 7.13 8.91
CA GLN A 87 -2.21 6.26 8.02
C GLN A 87 -3.68 6.64 7.98
N LEU A 88 -4.27 7.00 9.13
CA LEU A 88 -5.65 7.47 9.22
C LEU A 88 -5.85 8.77 8.43
N ARG A 89 -4.95 9.75 8.55
CA ARG A 89 -4.97 10.99 7.77
C ARG A 89 -4.93 10.70 6.27
N ILE A 90 -3.99 9.86 5.83
CA ILE A 90 -3.89 9.47 4.42
C ILE A 90 -5.15 8.73 3.95
N GLY A 91 -5.70 7.82 4.77
CA GLY A 91 -6.92 7.09 4.46
C GLY A 91 -8.15 7.99 4.34
N LEU A 92 -8.28 9.01 5.20
CA LEU A 92 -9.34 10.02 5.12
C LEU A 92 -9.20 10.86 3.84
N ASP A 93 -7.98 11.28 3.48
CA ASP A 93 -7.73 11.98 2.22
C ASP A 93 -8.18 11.15 1.00
N LEU A 94 -7.88 9.84 0.98
CA LEU A 94 -8.29 8.92 -0.09
C LEU A 94 -9.82 8.73 -0.15
N LEU A 95 -10.52 8.91 0.97
CA LEU A 95 -11.98 8.95 1.02
C LEU A 95 -12.56 10.32 0.58
N GLY A 96 -11.70 11.29 0.26
CA GLY A 96 -12.09 12.65 -0.11
C GLY A 96 -12.44 13.53 1.09
N LEU A 97 -11.84 13.24 2.25
CA LEU A 97 -12.06 13.94 3.52
C LEU A 97 -10.75 14.58 4.03
N PRO A 98 -10.19 15.56 3.32
CA PRO A 98 -8.97 16.22 3.76
C PRO A 98 -9.17 16.94 5.09
N GLU A 99 -8.16 16.87 5.97
CA GLU A 99 -8.16 17.55 7.28
C GLU A 99 -9.36 17.17 8.17
N ALA A 100 -9.92 15.97 7.96
CA ALA A 100 -11.09 15.52 8.72
C ALA A 100 -10.73 14.98 10.11
N LEU A 101 -9.47 14.61 10.36
CA LEU A 101 -9.04 14.01 11.62
C LEU A 101 -9.26 14.96 12.80
N GLU A 102 -8.83 16.21 12.67
CA GLU A 102 -8.96 17.25 13.69
C GLU A 102 -10.45 17.50 14.01
N ARG A 103 -11.31 17.39 12.99
CA ARG A 103 -12.76 17.50 13.15
C ARG A 103 -13.35 16.30 13.89
N LEU A 104 -12.89 15.08 13.58
CA LEU A 104 -13.30 13.86 14.29
C LEU A 104 -12.89 13.89 15.77
N ILE A 105 -11.69 14.40 16.08
CA ILE A 105 -11.19 14.59 17.44
C ILE A 105 -12.05 15.62 18.18
N ARG A 106 -12.33 16.77 17.53
CA ARG A 106 -13.19 17.83 18.07
C ARG A 106 -14.59 17.31 18.42
N TRP A 107 -15.19 16.50 17.57
CA TRP A 107 -16.51 15.91 17.84
C TRP A 107 -16.48 14.85 18.94
N GLY A 108 -15.32 14.22 19.17
CA GLY A 108 -15.15 13.09 20.08
C GLY A 108 -15.34 11.73 19.42
N LEU A 109 -15.40 11.66 18.08
CA LEU A 109 -15.49 10.40 17.34
C LEU A 109 -14.15 9.66 17.24
N ALA A 110 -13.04 10.39 17.36
CA ALA A 110 -11.68 9.87 17.41
C ALA A 110 -10.93 10.49 18.60
N MET A 111 -9.92 9.80 19.12
CA MET A 111 -8.99 10.33 20.11
C MET A 111 -7.65 9.61 20.05
N HIS A 112 -6.61 10.29 20.51
CA HIS A 112 -5.32 9.67 20.74
C HIS A 112 -5.38 8.70 21.94
N PHE A 113 -4.82 7.50 21.76
CA PHE A 113 -4.54 6.53 22.83
C PHE A 113 -3.05 6.51 23.19
N SER A 114 -2.18 6.87 22.24
CA SER A 114 -0.77 7.22 22.41
C SER A 114 -0.42 8.38 21.48
N ASP A 115 0.84 8.80 21.43
CA ASP A 115 1.28 9.94 20.61
C ASP A 115 0.99 9.78 19.11
N ASP A 116 0.93 8.55 18.61
CA ASP A 116 0.80 8.20 17.19
C ASP A 116 -0.40 7.29 16.88
N VAL A 117 -1.17 6.89 17.91
CA VAL A 117 -2.31 5.99 17.76
C VAL A 117 -3.61 6.74 18.01
N VAL A 118 -4.44 6.82 16.97
CA VAL A 118 -5.79 7.39 17.01
C VAL A 118 -6.82 6.32 16.72
N ALA A 119 -7.82 6.22 17.59
CA ALA A 119 -8.95 5.32 17.38
C ALA A 119 -10.25 5.91 17.94
N ALA A 120 -11.36 5.26 17.61
CA ALA A 120 -12.65 5.62 18.17
C ALA A 120 -12.80 5.09 19.60
N PRO A 121 -13.32 5.89 20.55
CA PRO A 121 -13.63 5.42 21.89
C PRO A 121 -14.57 4.19 21.90
N PRO A 122 -14.31 3.14 22.70
CA PRO A 122 -15.12 1.92 22.72
C PRO A 122 -16.60 2.15 23.07
N TYR A 123 -16.90 3.11 23.94
CA TYR A 123 -18.29 3.44 24.31
C TYR A 123 -19.12 3.99 23.13
N LEU A 124 -18.49 4.35 22.00
CA LEU A 124 -19.17 4.81 20.79
C LEU A 124 -19.56 3.70 19.83
N ALA A 125 -19.29 2.43 20.13
CA ALA A 125 -19.57 1.31 19.22
C ALA A 125 -21.01 1.32 18.65
N GLY A 126 -22.00 1.63 19.49
CA GLY A 126 -23.41 1.75 19.07
C GLY A 126 -23.68 2.94 18.14
N LEU A 127 -23.05 4.10 18.39
CA LEU A 127 -23.18 5.29 17.53
C LEU A 127 -22.51 5.06 16.17
N LEU A 128 -21.29 4.55 16.18
CA LEU A 128 -20.53 4.25 14.95
C LEU A 128 -21.24 3.21 14.09
N SER A 129 -21.92 2.23 14.71
CA SER A 129 -22.71 1.25 13.97
C SER A 129 -23.90 1.89 13.24
N ARG A 130 -24.53 2.92 13.82
CA ARG A 130 -25.59 3.69 13.14
C ARG A 130 -25.04 4.50 11.98
N TYR A 131 -23.93 5.21 12.19
CA TYR A 131 -23.26 5.98 11.15
C TYR A 131 -22.76 5.10 9.99
N MET A 132 -22.22 3.92 10.31
CA MET A 132 -21.82 2.94 9.31
C MET A 132 -23.00 2.46 8.45
N ALA A 133 -24.17 2.26 9.07
CA ALA A 133 -25.38 1.83 8.36
C ALA A 133 -25.99 2.93 7.47
N SER A 134 -25.87 4.21 7.86
CA SER A 134 -26.35 5.34 7.05
C SER A 134 -25.33 5.87 6.04
N GLY A 135 -24.07 5.45 6.16
CA GLY A 135 -22.98 5.98 5.34
C GLY A 135 -23.07 5.61 3.86
N PRO A 136 -22.74 6.54 2.95
CA PRO A 136 -22.77 6.28 1.52
C PRO A 136 -21.82 5.12 1.15
N ALA A 137 -22.13 4.41 0.08
CA ALA A 137 -21.17 3.50 -0.52
C ALA A 137 -20.11 4.32 -1.27
N VAL A 138 -18.84 4.00 -1.03
CA VAL A 138 -17.73 4.49 -1.83
C VAL A 138 -17.27 3.34 -2.70
N GLU A 139 -17.33 3.53 -4.02
CA GLU A 139 -16.78 2.59 -4.99
C GLU A 139 -15.44 3.12 -5.49
N VAL A 140 -14.44 2.24 -5.52
CA VAL A 140 -13.11 2.50 -6.09
C VAL A 140 -12.96 1.56 -7.29
N ASP A 141 -12.82 2.13 -8.49
CA ASP A 141 -12.53 1.35 -9.69
C ASP A 141 -11.06 0.91 -9.68
N VAL A 142 -10.76 -0.16 -8.93
CA VAL A 142 -9.39 -0.65 -8.75
C VAL A 142 -8.71 -0.92 -10.09
N VAL A 143 -9.42 -1.53 -11.05
CA VAL A 143 -8.84 -1.89 -12.35
C VAL A 143 -8.57 -0.64 -13.19
N GLY A 144 -9.50 0.31 -13.22
CA GLY A 144 -9.33 1.59 -13.92
C GLY A 144 -8.19 2.42 -13.35
N GLU A 145 -8.14 2.56 -12.02
CA GLU A 145 -7.08 3.29 -11.31
C GLU A 145 -5.70 2.67 -11.58
N LEU A 146 -5.56 1.35 -11.44
CA LEU A 146 -4.31 0.65 -11.76
C LEU A 146 -3.91 0.79 -13.23
N SER A 147 -4.87 0.73 -14.15
CA SER A 147 -4.58 0.81 -15.59
C SER A 147 -4.05 2.19 -16.01
N ALA A 148 -4.32 3.24 -15.23
CA ALA A 148 -3.85 4.60 -15.46
C ALA A 148 -2.45 4.87 -14.88
N LEU A 149 -1.91 3.96 -14.05
CA LEU A 149 -0.60 4.12 -13.42
C LEU A 149 0.54 3.67 -14.35
N GLY A 150 1.69 4.33 -14.22
CA GLY A 150 2.93 3.89 -14.83
C GLY A 150 3.55 2.68 -14.11
N GLU A 151 4.48 2.01 -14.78
CA GLU A 151 5.12 0.77 -14.36
C GLU A 151 5.81 0.89 -12.98
N SER A 152 6.46 2.02 -12.71
CA SER A 152 7.08 2.28 -11.41
C SER A 152 6.06 2.31 -10.26
N SER A 153 4.92 2.99 -10.45
CA SER A 153 3.85 3.01 -9.44
C SER A 153 3.19 1.65 -9.27
N LEU A 154 2.98 0.92 -10.37
CA LEU A 154 2.45 -0.46 -10.32
C LEU A 154 3.39 -1.39 -9.53
N ALA A 155 4.69 -1.31 -9.80
CA ALA A 155 5.70 -2.06 -9.07
C ALA A 155 5.77 -1.69 -7.58
N LEU A 156 5.66 -0.39 -7.26
CA LEU A 156 5.64 0.08 -5.88
C LEU A 156 4.43 -0.47 -5.12
N ILE A 157 3.22 -0.36 -5.68
CA ILE A 157 2.01 -0.89 -5.04
C ILE A 157 2.11 -2.41 -4.88
N GLU A 158 2.50 -3.14 -5.93
CA GLU A 158 2.64 -4.60 -5.86
C GLU A 158 3.62 -5.03 -4.77
N GLY A 159 4.77 -4.36 -4.67
CA GLY A 159 5.79 -4.68 -3.68
C GLY A 159 5.36 -4.35 -2.25
N GLU A 160 4.74 -3.20 -2.04
CA GLU A 160 4.26 -2.76 -0.72
C GLU A 160 3.08 -3.61 -0.23
N VAL A 161 2.10 -3.90 -1.10
CA VAL A 161 0.93 -4.72 -0.74
C VAL A 161 1.31 -6.17 -0.47
N ALA A 162 2.18 -6.77 -1.28
CA ALA A 162 2.62 -8.14 -1.05
C ALA A 162 3.56 -8.28 0.17
N GLY A 163 4.21 -7.18 0.58
CA GLY A 163 5.11 -7.14 1.74
C GLY A 163 6.48 -7.78 1.50
N ASP A 164 6.79 -8.23 0.28
CA ASP A 164 8.02 -8.95 -0.02
C ASP A 164 8.60 -8.60 -1.40
N ALA A 165 9.15 -7.41 -1.61
CA ALA A 165 9.82 -7.06 -2.88
C ALA A 165 11.35 -6.90 -2.74
N ASP A 166 12.09 -7.20 -3.81
CA ASP A 166 13.47 -6.77 -3.97
C ASP A 166 13.53 -5.27 -4.29
N TRP A 167 13.58 -4.46 -3.23
CA TRP A 167 13.62 -3.00 -3.35
C TRP A 167 14.92 -2.47 -3.97
N GLU A 168 16.03 -3.21 -3.87
CA GLU A 168 17.27 -2.84 -4.57
C GLU A 168 17.06 -2.96 -6.08
N LEU A 169 16.43 -4.05 -6.53
CA LEU A 169 16.08 -4.22 -7.94
C LEU A 169 15.06 -3.18 -8.42
N TYR A 170 14.05 -2.88 -7.61
CA TYR A 170 13.13 -1.79 -7.89
C TYR A 170 13.89 -0.47 -8.14
N GLU A 171 14.83 -0.12 -7.26
CA GLU A 171 15.58 1.13 -7.36
C GLU A 171 16.56 1.17 -8.53
N GLU A 172 17.16 0.04 -8.88
CA GLU A 172 17.99 -0.08 -10.09
C GLU A 172 17.17 0.13 -11.37
N VAL A 173 15.92 -0.32 -11.41
CA VAL A 173 15.07 -0.27 -12.61
C VAL A 173 14.30 1.05 -12.72
N TYR A 174 13.70 1.53 -11.64
CA TYR A 174 12.81 2.69 -11.64
C TYR A 174 13.41 3.94 -10.99
N GLY A 175 14.58 3.82 -10.37
CA GLY A 175 15.16 4.86 -9.53
C GLY A 175 14.67 4.81 -8.07
N PRO A 176 15.16 5.72 -7.23
CA PRO A 176 14.91 5.69 -5.79
C PRO A 176 13.42 5.73 -5.47
N LYS A 177 13.02 5.08 -4.36
CA LYS A 177 11.65 5.22 -3.86
C LYS A 177 11.27 6.69 -3.67
N PRO A 178 9.98 7.05 -3.82
CA PRO A 178 9.52 8.41 -3.57
C PRO A 178 9.95 8.90 -2.19
N ARG A 179 10.56 10.09 -2.13
CA ARG A 179 11.01 10.74 -0.87
C ARG A 179 9.96 11.67 -0.27
N SER A 180 8.85 11.84 -0.97
CA SER A 180 7.70 12.61 -0.57
C SER A 180 6.46 11.80 -0.88
N ARG A 181 5.34 12.18 -0.26
CA ARG A 181 4.04 11.57 -0.52
C ARG A 181 3.74 11.49 -2.02
N LEU A 182 3.38 10.30 -2.48
CA LEU A 182 2.96 10.01 -3.85
C LEU A 182 1.50 9.52 -3.84
N VAL A 183 0.61 10.26 -4.46
CA VAL A 183 -0.81 9.89 -4.60
C VAL A 183 -1.01 9.14 -5.91
N MET A 184 -1.57 7.93 -5.84
CA MET A 184 -1.81 7.03 -6.97
C MET A 184 -3.31 6.97 -7.24
N GLY A 185 -3.81 8.08 -7.79
CA GLY A 185 -5.22 8.30 -8.04
C GLY A 185 -6.05 8.26 -6.75
N ARG A 186 -7.22 7.62 -6.80
CA ARG A 186 -8.07 7.41 -5.60
C ARG A 186 -7.77 6.10 -4.90
N LEU A 187 -6.92 5.25 -5.49
CA LEU A 187 -6.70 3.88 -5.02
C LEU A 187 -5.80 3.82 -3.80
N ALA A 188 -4.68 4.55 -3.81
CA ALA A 188 -3.68 4.47 -2.75
C ALA A 188 -2.81 5.72 -2.71
N ALA A 189 -2.11 5.89 -1.60
CA ALA A 189 -1.00 6.83 -1.49
C ALA A 189 0.17 6.16 -0.78
N TYR A 190 1.39 6.43 -1.26
CA TYR A 190 2.61 6.04 -0.59
C TYR A 190 3.16 7.23 0.17
N ASP A 191 3.50 7.02 1.44
CA ASP A 191 4.21 7.97 2.27
C ASP A 191 5.51 7.32 2.82
N PRO A 192 6.67 7.98 2.77
CA PRO A 192 7.92 7.39 3.23
C PRO A 192 7.92 7.01 4.72
N GLU A 193 7.15 7.71 5.55
CA GLU A 193 7.08 7.48 7.00
C GLU A 193 6.04 6.41 7.35
N HIS A 194 4.97 6.30 6.57
CA HIS A 194 3.84 5.43 6.87
C HIS A 194 3.63 4.25 5.91
N GLY A 195 4.45 4.15 4.86
CA GLY A 195 4.36 3.14 3.81
C GLY A 195 3.19 3.39 2.86
N LEU A 196 2.75 2.32 2.18
CA LEU A 196 1.57 2.36 1.33
C LEU A 196 0.28 2.31 2.17
N VAL A 197 -0.59 3.29 1.97
CA VAL A 197 -1.96 3.28 2.46
C VAL A 197 -2.91 3.10 1.28
N VAL A 198 -3.63 1.99 1.29
CA VAL A 198 -4.69 1.70 0.33
C VAL A 198 -5.99 2.39 0.77
N ASN A 199 -6.81 2.81 -0.19
CA ASN A 199 -8.09 3.45 0.09
C ASN A 199 -8.94 2.54 1.01
N PRO A 200 -9.41 3.03 2.16
CA PRO A 200 -10.15 2.21 3.12
C PRO A 200 -11.50 1.68 2.60
N ALA A 201 -11.97 2.17 1.45
CA ALA A 201 -13.13 1.61 0.75
C ALA A 201 -12.82 0.32 -0.05
N THR A 202 -11.57 -0.13 -0.07
CA THR A 202 -11.12 -1.40 -0.65
C THR A 202 -10.14 -2.10 0.31
N TYR A 203 -9.54 -3.21 -0.14
CA TYR A 203 -8.63 -4.03 0.66
C TYR A 203 -7.32 -4.28 -0.08
N PRO A 204 -6.18 -4.33 0.61
CA PRO A 204 -4.89 -4.65 0.00
C PRO A 204 -4.93 -5.93 -0.86
N ASP A 205 -5.57 -7.00 -0.38
CA ASP A 205 -5.69 -8.26 -1.11
C ASP A 205 -6.43 -8.12 -2.45
N GLN A 206 -7.49 -7.30 -2.49
CA GLN A 206 -8.23 -7.03 -3.74
C GLN A 206 -7.39 -6.22 -4.72
N VAL A 207 -6.57 -5.29 -4.21
CA VAL A 207 -5.62 -4.53 -5.04
C VAL A 207 -4.55 -5.45 -5.61
N LEU A 208 -4.02 -6.38 -4.81
CA LEU A 208 -3.03 -7.36 -5.26
C LEU A 208 -3.61 -8.29 -6.33
N GLU A 209 -4.80 -8.84 -6.11
CA GLU A 209 -5.48 -9.70 -7.07
C GLU A 209 -5.71 -8.99 -8.42
N ALA A 210 -6.17 -7.74 -8.38
CA ALA A 210 -6.37 -6.92 -9.56
C ALA A 210 -5.05 -6.60 -10.28
N LEU A 211 -3.98 -6.31 -9.52
CA LEU A 211 -2.62 -6.09 -10.03
C LEU A 211 -2.10 -7.34 -10.75
N LEU A 212 -2.15 -8.50 -10.10
CA LEU A 212 -1.66 -9.77 -10.66
C LEU A 212 -2.46 -10.15 -11.91
N SER A 213 -3.78 -9.96 -11.90
CA SER A 213 -4.63 -10.17 -13.07
C SER A 213 -4.25 -9.24 -14.25
N LEU A 214 -3.94 -7.97 -13.98
CA LEU A 214 -3.47 -7.03 -14.99
C LEU A 214 -2.10 -7.43 -15.52
N LYS A 215 -1.20 -7.82 -14.62
CA LYS A 215 0.17 -8.24 -14.93
C LYS A 215 0.19 -9.50 -15.76
N GLU A 216 -0.61 -10.51 -15.42
CA GLU A 216 -0.74 -11.75 -16.18
C GLU A 216 -1.17 -11.45 -17.63
N ARG A 217 -2.21 -10.63 -17.83
CA ARG A 217 -2.69 -10.28 -19.17
C ARG A 217 -1.60 -9.61 -20.01
N ARG A 218 -0.80 -8.73 -19.41
CA ARG A 218 0.33 -8.07 -20.09
C ARG A 218 1.48 -9.05 -20.33
N ALA A 219 1.81 -9.91 -19.37
CA ALA A 219 2.88 -10.89 -19.47
C ALA A 219 2.61 -11.92 -20.57
N ARG A 220 1.36 -12.39 -20.71
CA ARG A 220 0.94 -13.29 -21.79
C ARG A 220 1.12 -12.68 -23.17
N ARG A 221 0.82 -11.38 -23.32
CA ARG A 221 1.04 -10.64 -24.59
C ARG A 221 2.53 -10.58 -24.92
N VAL A 222 3.37 -10.26 -23.94
CA VAL A 222 4.83 -10.20 -24.12
C VAL A 222 5.38 -11.58 -24.49
N ALA A 223 5.01 -12.63 -23.75
CA ALA A 223 5.45 -13.99 -24.04
C ALA A 223 5.05 -14.46 -25.44
N SER A 224 3.83 -14.14 -25.87
CA SER A 224 3.36 -14.42 -27.23
C SER A 224 4.13 -13.64 -28.30
N ALA A 225 4.48 -12.37 -28.04
CA ALA A 225 5.23 -11.54 -28.98
C ALA A 225 6.69 -12.03 -29.15
N LEU A 226 7.28 -12.55 -28.08
CA LEU A 226 8.61 -13.17 -28.11
C LEU A 226 8.64 -14.56 -28.74
N GLY A 227 7.48 -15.15 -29.07
CA GLY A 227 7.44 -16.52 -29.58
C GLY A 227 8.05 -17.53 -28.59
N LEU A 228 7.90 -17.30 -27.28
CA LEU A 228 8.32 -18.27 -26.27
C LEU A 228 7.43 -19.52 -26.41
N HIS A 229 7.93 -20.52 -27.12
CA HIS A 229 7.25 -21.80 -27.34
C HIS A 229 7.64 -22.79 -26.23
N GLY A 230 6.68 -23.23 -25.41
CA GLY A 230 6.92 -24.15 -24.29
C GLY A 230 5.82 -24.09 -23.22
N GLU A 231 6.11 -24.66 -22.04
CA GLU A 231 5.28 -24.51 -20.83
C GLU A 231 5.45 -23.08 -20.30
N TYR A 232 4.50 -22.21 -20.66
CA TYR A 232 4.35 -20.88 -20.08
C TYR A 232 3.19 -20.89 -19.07
N GLU A 233 3.44 -20.41 -17.87
CA GLU A 233 2.42 -20.15 -16.88
C GLU A 233 2.63 -18.79 -16.21
N PHE A 234 1.59 -18.25 -15.57
CA PHE A 234 1.78 -17.11 -14.68
C PHE A 234 1.91 -17.66 -13.27
N ASP A 235 3.09 -17.47 -12.67
CA ASP A 235 3.35 -17.93 -11.31
C ASP A 235 3.11 -16.77 -10.34
N GLU A 236 2.04 -16.88 -9.55
CA GLU A 236 1.69 -15.87 -8.54
C GLU A 236 2.77 -15.71 -7.46
N ARG A 237 3.62 -16.71 -7.24
CA ARG A 237 4.71 -16.62 -6.23
C ARG A 237 5.81 -15.68 -6.70
N SER A 238 6.25 -15.84 -7.95
CA SER A 238 7.19 -14.91 -8.57
C SER A 238 6.54 -13.63 -9.08
N ARG A 239 5.20 -13.61 -9.16
CA ARG A 239 4.39 -12.50 -9.67
C ARG A 239 4.78 -12.10 -11.09
N CYS A 240 5.18 -13.08 -11.91
CA CYS A 240 5.55 -12.89 -13.30
C CYS A 240 5.08 -14.08 -14.14
N GLY A 241 5.04 -13.89 -15.47
CA GLY A 241 4.98 -15.02 -16.38
C GLY A 241 6.29 -15.81 -16.29
N LEU A 242 6.22 -17.13 -16.27
CA LEU A 242 7.37 -18.02 -16.19
C LEU A 242 7.40 -18.93 -17.41
N ALA A 243 8.54 -18.96 -18.09
CA ALA A 243 8.83 -19.90 -19.15
C ALA A 243 10.17 -20.59 -18.87
N TYR A 244 10.22 -21.90 -19.06
CA TYR A 244 11.44 -22.68 -18.93
C TYR A 244 12.08 -22.90 -20.30
N LEU A 245 13.35 -22.50 -20.44
CA LEU A 245 14.16 -22.79 -21.63
C LEU A 245 15.20 -23.85 -21.27
N SER A 246 15.33 -24.88 -22.09
CA SER A 246 16.41 -25.87 -22.00
C SER A 246 16.94 -26.21 -23.39
N MET A 247 18.22 -25.93 -23.60
CA MET A 247 18.86 -26.06 -24.91
C MET A 247 19.48 -27.43 -25.17
N ASP A 248 20.22 -27.94 -24.18
CA ASP A 248 21.04 -29.13 -24.30
C ASP A 248 20.84 -30.11 -23.13
N GLY A 249 19.82 -29.87 -22.30
CA GLY A 249 19.53 -30.65 -21.10
C GLY A 249 20.57 -30.47 -19.98
N THR A 250 21.52 -29.54 -20.13
CA THR A 250 22.49 -29.21 -19.07
C THR A 250 21.98 -28.08 -18.19
N ALA A 251 22.51 -27.99 -16.96
CA ALA A 251 22.19 -26.88 -16.06
C ALA A 251 22.68 -25.51 -16.59
N GLU A 252 23.74 -25.48 -17.41
CA GLU A 252 24.26 -24.22 -17.98
C GLU A 252 23.51 -23.79 -19.24
N GLY A 253 22.91 -24.73 -19.98
CA GLY A 253 22.05 -24.47 -21.14
C GLY A 253 20.57 -24.33 -20.79
N SER A 254 20.21 -24.27 -19.51
CA SER A 254 18.82 -24.09 -19.05
C SER A 254 18.63 -22.78 -18.29
N ALA A 255 17.47 -22.14 -18.47
CA ALA A 255 17.12 -20.90 -17.79
C ALA A 255 15.63 -20.80 -17.47
N GLU A 256 15.34 -20.10 -16.38
CA GLU A 256 14.01 -19.60 -16.05
C GLU A 256 13.86 -18.19 -16.61
N VAL A 257 12.88 -17.99 -17.49
CA VAL A 257 12.56 -16.70 -18.10
C VAL A 257 11.34 -16.12 -17.41
N TYR A 258 11.57 -15.09 -16.61
CA TYR A 258 10.56 -14.32 -15.89
C TYR A 258 10.10 -13.14 -16.74
N VAL A 259 8.89 -13.21 -17.28
CA VAL A 259 8.23 -12.15 -18.05
C VAL A 259 7.43 -11.26 -17.11
N CYS A 260 7.99 -10.11 -16.79
CA CYS A 260 7.50 -9.15 -15.80
C CYS A 260 7.16 -7.81 -16.47
N PRO A 261 5.90 -7.53 -16.84
CA PRO A 261 5.49 -6.25 -17.44
C PRO A 261 5.93 -5.02 -16.62
N TRP A 262 5.99 -5.19 -15.31
CA TRP A 262 6.77 -4.36 -14.39
C TRP A 262 7.39 -5.31 -13.36
N ILE A 263 8.58 -4.97 -12.86
CA ILE A 263 9.30 -5.80 -11.88
C ILE A 263 9.03 -5.37 -10.43
N ALA A 264 8.58 -6.31 -9.61
CA ALA A 264 8.41 -6.17 -8.15
C ALA A 264 8.53 -7.53 -7.46
N VAL A 265 9.42 -8.38 -7.99
CA VAL A 265 9.56 -9.78 -7.60
C VAL A 265 10.05 -9.93 -6.15
N PRO A 266 9.74 -11.05 -5.49
CA PRO A 266 10.31 -11.34 -4.19
C PRO A 266 11.83 -11.47 -4.20
N ILE A 267 12.45 -11.16 -3.07
CA ILE A 267 13.90 -11.34 -2.85
C ILE A 267 14.30 -12.81 -3.06
N SER A 268 13.43 -13.76 -2.71
CA SER A 268 13.67 -15.19 -2.93
C SER A 268 13.77 -15.55 -4.42
N VAL A 269 13.06 -14.82 -5.28
CA VAL A 269 13.11 -14.99 -6.74
C VAL A 269 14.28 -14.24 -7.34
N SER A 270 14.60 -13.03 -6.89
CA SER A 270 15.74 -12.28 -7.45
C SER A 270 17.10 -12.76 -6.96
N ARG A 271 17.20 -13.32 -5.74
CA ARG A 271 18.49 -13.72 -5.13
C ARG A 271 18.62 -15.21 -4.85
N GLY A 272 17.52 -15.97 -4.89
CA GLY A 272 17.52 -17.41 -4.68
C GLY A 272 17.77 -18.22 -5.95
N GLY A 273 17.87 -19.55 -5.83
CA GLY A 273 17.97 -20.46 -6.97
C GLY A 273 19.39 -20.82 -7.43
N ARG A 274 19.50 -21.92 -8.16
CA ARG A 274 20.76 -22.42 -8.78
C ARG A 274 20.70 -22.45 -10.31
N VAL A 275 19.54 -22.14 -10.88
CA VAL A 275 19.29 -22.11 -12.33
C VAL A 275 19.56 -20.71 -12.84
N ASN A 276 20.00 -20.57 -14.09
CA ASN A 276 20.18 -19.25 -14.71
C ASN A 276 18.82 -18.56 -14.82
N LYS A 277 18.77 -17.26 -14.54
CA LYS A 277 17.54 -16.48 -14.62
C LYS A 277 17.67 -15.38 -15.64
N VAL A 278 16.56 -15.14 -16.31
CA VAL A 278 16.38 -14.07 -17.26
C VAL A 278 15.14 -13.29 -16.84
N PHE A 279 15.28 -11.99 -16.61
CA PHE A 279 14.13 -11.11 -16.39
C PHE A 279 13.84 -10.33 -17.66
N VAL A 280 12.67 -10.55 -18.24
CA VAL A 280 12.14 -9.79 -19.37
C VAL A 280 11.17 -8.74 -18.81
N ILE A 281 11.52 -7.47 -18.93
CA ILE A 281 10.78 -6.34 -18.39
C ILE A 281 10.25 -5.48 -19.53
N TRP A 282 9.01 -5.01 -19.44
CA TRP A 282 8.49 -4.04 -20.40
C TRP A 282 8.78 -2.62 -19.92
N GLY A 283 9.32 -1.78 -20.81
CA GLY A 283 9.60 -0.38 -20.54
C GLY A 283 11.03 0.03 -20.90
N SER A 284 11.31 1.32 -20.72
CA SER A 284 12.62 1.89 -21.01
C SER A 284 13.69 1.32 -20.07
N PRO A 285 14.88 0.98 -20.59
CA PRO A 285 15.98 0.53 -19.76
C PRO A 285 16.47 1.64 -18.82
N PRO A 286 17.02 1.30 -17.64
CA PRO A 286 17.56 2.30 -16.72
C PRO A 286 18.75 3.03 -17.34
N SER A 287 18.79 4.35 -17.20
CA SER A 287 19.83 5.21 -17.78
C SER A 287 21.22 5.01 -17.14
N SER A 288 21.26 4.56 -15.89
CA SER A 288 22.49 4.23 -15.16
C SER A 288 23.04 2.83 -15.48
N GLY A 289 22.33 2.04 -16.29
CA GLY A 289 22.54 0.62 -16.49
C GLY A 289 22.20 -0.22 -15.25
N LEU A 290 22.26 -1.54 -15.39
CA LEU A 290 22.12 -2.49 -14.29
C LEU A 290 23.52 -2.94 -13.83
N ARG A 291 23.91 -2.59 -12.61
CA ARG A 291 25.27 -2.85 -12.13
C ARG A 291 25.31 -4.14 -11.31
N ARG A 292 26.19 -5.08 -11.69
CA ARG A 292 26.59 -6.26 -10.90
C ARG A 292 25.44 -7.22 -10.55
N ARG A 293 24.58 -7.53 -11.52
CA ARG A 293 23.57 -8.59 -11.37
C ARG A 293 24.13 -9.94 -11.87
N ARG A 294 23.68 -11.01 -11.22
CA ARG A 294 24.05 -12.40 -11.57
C ARG A 294 23.18 -12.97 -12.69
N ASP A 295 22.04 -12.32 -12.94
CA ASP A 295 21.01 -12.74 -13.87
C ASP A 295 21.00 -11.81 -15.09
N MET A 296 20.48 -12.31 -16.20
CA MET A 296 20.31 -11.54 -17.42
C MET A 296 19.04 -10.69 -17.33
N PHE A 297 19.09 -9.47 -17.85
CA PHE A 297 17.92 -8.59 -17.91
C PHE A 297 17.68 -8.13 -19.34
N VAL A 298 16.44 -8.18 -19.78
CA VAL A 298 16.01 -7.76 -21.11
C VAL A 298 14.89 -6.76 -20.95
N PHE A 299 15.11 -5.53 -21.41
CA PHE A 299 14.09 -4.50 -21.47
C PHE A 299 13.50 -4.44 -22.86
N LEU A 300 12.20 -4.70 -22.97
CA LEU A 300 11.44 -4.60 -24.21
C LEU A 300 10.71 -3.27 -24.28
N TYR A 301 10.79 -2.61 -25.42
CA TYR A 301 10.09 -1.36 -25.71
C TYR A 301 9.61 -1.37 -27.18
N GLU A 302 8.78 -0.40 -27.57
CA GLU A 302 8.07 -0.43 -28.86
C GLU A 302 8.97 -0.64 -30.09
N GLU A 303 10.20 -0.12 -30.06
CA GLU A 303 11.13 -0.14 -31.19
C GLU A 303 12.25 -1.19 -31.06
N GLY A 304 12.29 -1.98 -29.99
CA GLY A 304 13.36 -2.97 -29.83
C GLY A 304 13.52 -3.53 -28.41
N ALA A 305 14.72 -4.05 -28.16
CA ALA A 305 15.11 -4.62 -26.89
C ALA A 305 16.49 -4.11 -26.48
N LYS A 306 16.68 -3.90 -25.17
CA LYS A 306 18.00 -3.69 -24.58
C LYS A 306 18.33 -4.84 -23.63
N VAL A 307 19.46 -5.49 -23.85
CA VAL A 307 19.94 -6.62 -23.09
C VAL A 307 21.08 -6.17 -22.18
N PHE A 308 21.01 -6.55 -20.91
CA PHE A 308 22.08 -6.42 -19.95
C PHE A 308 22.56 -7.81 -19.55
N TYR A 309 23.80 -8.13 -19.88
CA TYR A 309 24.38 -9.43 -19.57
C TYR A 309 24.75 -9.53 -18.08
N PRO A 310 24.64 -10.74 -17.49
CA PRO A 310 25.20 -10.99 -16.18
C PRO A 310 26.73 -11.03 -16.24
N GLU A 311 27.39 -10.84 -15.08
CA GLU A 311 28.86 -10.91 -14.98
C GLU A 311 29.45 -12.20 -15.54
N ARG A 312 28.71 -13.32 -15.42
CA ARG A 312 29.10 -14.61 -15.99
C ARG A 312 28.09 -15.04 -17.04
N GLN A 313 28.47 -14.89 -18.30
CA GLN A 313 27.67 -15.35 -19.42
C GLN A 313 27.62 -16.89 -19.52
N ARG A 314 26.52 -17.40 -20.07
CA ARG A 314 26.21 -18.81 -20.25
C ARG A 314 25.62 -19.03 -21.65
N PRO A 315 25.72 -20.25 -22.22
CA PRO A 315 25.19 -20.54 -23.56
C PRO A 315 23.71 -20.18 -23.74
N VAL A 316 22.91 -20.29 -22.66
CA VAL A 316 21.48 -19.95 -22.69
C VAL A 316 21.21 -18.46 -22.90
N HIS A 317 22.14 -17.56 -22.53
CA HIS A 317 21.97 -16.11 -22.72
C HIS A 317 22.05 -15.73 -24.20
N GLU A 318 23.02 -16.28 -24.93
CA GLU A 318 23.16 -16.10 -26.39
C GLU A 318 21.91 -16.60 -27.11
N HIS A 319 21.37 -17.74 -26.69
CA HIS A 319 20.14 -18.28 -27.27
C HIS A 319 18.94 -17.35 -27.10
N LEU A 320 18.84 -16.70 -25.94
CA LEU A 320 17.78 -15.73 -25.71
C LEU A 320 17.94 -14.51 -26.62
N VAL A 321 19.16 -14.01 -26.82
CA VAL A 321 19.42 -12.91 -27.75
C VAL A 321 19.09 -13.29 -29.19
N ASP A 322 19.45 -14.50 -29.63
CA ASP A 322 19.03 -15.05 -30.93
C ASP A 322 17.50 -15.07 -31.07
N LEU A 323 16.77 -15.41 -30.00
CA LEU A 323 15.31 -15.42 -29.98
C LEU A 323 14.73 -14.01 -30.10
N LEU A 324 15.35 -12.99 -29.49
CA LEU A 324 14.99 -11.59 -29.66
C LEU A 324 15.16 -11.14 -31.11
N TYR A 325 16.31 -11.44 -31.74
CA TYR A 325 16.54 -11.12 -33.15
C TYR A 325 15.55 -11.83 -34.08
N ARG A 326 15.24 -13.11 -33.82
CA ARG A 326 14.24 -13.87 -34.60
C ARG A 326 12.82 -13.33 -34.47
N SER A 327 12.51 -12.73 -33.33
CA SER A 327 11.25 -12.01 -33.10
C SER A 327 11.17 -10.67 -33.84
N GLY A 328 12.20 -10.30 -34.61
CA GLY A 328 12.23 -9.08 -35.44
C GLY A 328 12.56 -7.81 -34.66
N LEU A 329 13.08 -7.93 -33.44
CA LEU A 329 13.44 -6.79 -32.60
C LEU A 329 14.84 -6.27 -32.96
N ALA A 330 15.01 -4.95 -32.93
CA ALA A 330 16.33 -4.34 -32.89
C ALA A 330 16.91 -4.51 -31.48
N VAL A 331 18.06 -5.18 -31.35
CA VAL A 331 18.65 -5.49 -30.04
C VAL A 331 19.90 -4.63 -29.80
N ALA A 332 19.94 -3.97 -28.66
CA ALA A 332 21.12 -3.31 -28.12
C ALA A 332 21.66 -4.12 -26.93
N GLU A 333 22.96 -4.41 -26.93
CA GLU A 333 23.59 -5.29 -25.96
C GLU A 333 24.59 -4.51 -25.09
N GLU A 334 24.50 -4.66 -23.77
CA GLU A 334 25.38 -4.03 -22.76
C GLU A 334 25.90 -5.05 -21.73
#